data_AF-A0A6J2YX83-F1
#
_entry.id   AF-A0A6J2YX83-F1
#
_cell.length_a   1.000
_cell.length_b   1.000
_cell.length_c   1.000
_cell.angle_alpha   90.00
_cell.angle_beta   90.00
_cell.angle_gamma   90.00
#
_symmetry.space_group_name_H-M   'P 1'
#
loop_
_entity.id
_entity.type
_entity.pdbx_description
1 polymer ?
#
loop_
_entity_poly.entity_id
_entity_poly.type
_entity_poly.pdbx_seq_one_letter_code
_entity_poly.pdbx_strand_id
1 'polypeptide(L)'
;MAELDLLIRQRAAVKGNLTRQKSYLEQIQDEEISERIVVELKLRLSKVEVLLDKFYEIQDEIESKVEENQLGAQEQERENFEVSFYSTAADFQEILNSIETRNVSQNDSNGMVPTENVSSVVPQKIVQLPALKLPTFSGRYDAWVEFRDAFKALIHENSGLTNVQKFYYLRSSLKDDSLNLIESIPVSDSNYQD
;
A
#
# COMPACT_ATOMS: atom_id res chain seq x y z
N MET A 1 -40.17 -6.78 6.27
CA MET A 1 -39.68 -7.78 7.24
C MET A 1 -38.68 -8.73 6.59
N ALA A 2 -39.05 -9.54 5.58
CA ALA A 2 -38.14 -10.49 4.92
C ALA A 2 -36.86 -9.87 4.29
N GLU A 3 -36.96 -8.67 3.73
CA GLU A 3 -35.82 -7.96 3.13
C GLU A 3 -34.83 -7.44 4.20
N LEU A 4 -35.35 -6.88 5.31
CA LEU A 4 -34.53 -6.43 6.43
C LEU A 4 -33.80 -7.61 7.10
N ASP A 5 -34.48 -8.75 7.28
CA ASP A 5 -33.87 -9.96 7.82
C ASP A 5 -32.72 -10.47 6.93
N LEU A 6 -32.86 -10.33 5.60
CA LEU A 6 -31.80 -10.69 4.66
C LEU A 6 -30.59 -9.77 4.84
N LEU A 7 -30.79 -8.46 4.91
CA LEU A 7 -29.71 -7.48 5.11
C LEU A 7 -28.98 -7.72 6.43
N ILE A 8 -29.70 -7.99 7.53
CA ILE A 8 -29.11 -8.31 8.83
C ILE A 8 -28.24 -9.59 8.74
N ARG A 9 -28.70 -10.61 8.03
CA ARG A 9 -27.90 -11.84 7.80
C ARG A 9 -26.66 -11.56 6.95
N GLN A 10 -26.78 -10.71 5.92
CA GLN A 10 -25.63 -10.33 5.09
C GLN A 10 -24.60 -9.54 5.90
N ARG A 11 -25.04 -8.57 6.73
CA ARG A 11 -24.17 -7.84 7.66
C ARG A 11 -23.46 -8.80 8.61
N ALA A 12 -24.20 -9.73 9.21
CA ALA A 12 -23.63 -10.75 10.09
C ALA A 12 -22.57 -11.61 9.39
N ALA A 13 -22.76 -11.94 8.11
CA ALA A 13 -21.77 -12.67 7.33
C ALA A 13 -20.49 -11.87 7.07
N VAL A 14 -20.60 -10.55 6.83
CA VAL A 14 -19.45 -9.63 6.69
C VAL A 14 -18.69 -9.53 8.02
N LYS A 15 -19.39 -9.30 9.13
CA LYS A 15 -18.80 -9.30 10.49
C LYS A 15 -18.07 -10.61 10.78
N GLY A 16 -18.73 -11.74 10.50
CA GLY A 16 -18.13 -13.07 10.69
C GLY A 16 -16.90 -13.32 9.80
N ASN A 17 -16.82 -12.68 8.62
CA ASN A 17 -15.60 -12.72 7.80
C ASN A 17 -14.46 -12.01 8.50
N LEU A 18 -14.68 -10.76 8.93
CA LEU A 18 -13.68 -9.99 9.66
C LEU A 18 -13.18 -10.73 10.91
N THR A 19 -14.09 -11.32 11.69
CA THR A 19 -13.73 -12.14 12.86
C THR A 19 -12.79 -13.30 12.51
N ARG A 20 -13.03 -14.00 11.40
CA ARG A 20 -12.12 -15.09 10.96
C ARG A 20 -10.73 -14.58 10.59
N GLN A 21 -10.63 -13.37 10.06
CA GLN A 21 -9.32 -12.78 9.74
C GLN A 21 -8.58 -12.41 11.03
N LYS A 22 -9.27 -11.84 12.02
CA LYS A 22 -8.69 -11.59 13.34
C LYS A 22 -8.18 -12.88 14.00
N SER A 23 -8.97 -13.95 14.00
CA SER A 23 -8.53 -15.24 14.56
C SER A 23 -7.33 -15.84 13.82
N TYR A 24 -7.20 -15.59 12.52
CA TYR A 24 -6.03 -16.00 11.76
C TYR A 24 -4.78 -15.24 12.22
N LEU A 25 -4.87 -13.92 12.45
CA LEU A 25 -3.76 -13.11 12.97
C LEU A 25 -3.32 -13.56 14.36
N GLU A 26 -4.27 -13.88 15.24
CA GLU A 26 -4.00 -14.41 16.59
C GLU A 26 -3.27 -15.76 16.52
N GLN A 27 -3.62 -16.62 15.55
CA GLN A 27 -2.98 -17.92 15.38
C GLN A 27 -1.51 -17.81 14.95
N ILE A 28 -1.19 -16.88 14.05
CA ILE A 28 0.16 -16.75 13.50
C ILE A 28 1.09 -15.93 14.41
N GLN A 29 0.58 -15.31 15.47
CA GLN A 29 1.36 -14.42 16.34
C GLN A 29 2.53 -15.14 17.03
N ASP A 30 2.37 -16.44 17.31
CA ASP A 30 3.38 -17.28 17.96
C ASP A 30 4.19 -18.14 16.97
N GLU A 31 3.89 -18.05 15.66
CA GLU A 31 4.54 -18.85 14.62
C GLU A 31 5.69 -18.10 13.91
N GLU A 32 6.68 -18.84 13.42
CA GLU A 32 7.71 -18.25 12.56
C GLU A 32 7.10 -17.83 11.22
N ILE A 33 7.18 -16.53 10.91
CA ILE A 33 6.58 -15.97 9.71
C ILE A 33 7.41 -16.32 8.47
N SER A 34 7.00 -17.40 7.79
CA SER A 34 7.56 -17.81 6.50
C SER A 34 7.13 -16.90 5.35
N GLU A 35 7.89 -16.90 4.24
CA GLU A 35 7.57 -16.14 3.01
C GLU A 35 6.16 -16.45 2.48
N ARG A 36 5.71 -17.71 2.60
CA ARG A 36 4.34 -18.11 2.25
C ARG A 36 3.29 -17.38 3.07
N ILE A 37 3.51 -17.23 4.37
CA ILE A 37 2.60 -16.50 5.28
C ILE A 37 2.58 -15.02 4.90
N VAL A 38 3.71 -14.43 4.50
CA VAL A 38 3.75 -13.04 4.01
C VAL A 38 2.85 -12.84 2.80
N VAL A 39 2.90 -13.75 1.83
CA VAL A 39 2.02 -13.70 0.64
C VAL A 39 0.55 -13.86 1.06
N GLU A 40 0.26 -14.77 1.98
CA GLU A 40 -1.10 -14.98 2.50
C GLU A 40 -1.64 -13.73 3.22
N LEU A 41 -0.82 -13.07 4.03
CA LEU A 41 -1.15 -11.82 4.72
C LEU A 41 -1.52 -10.71 3.72
N LYS A 42 -0.73 -10.53 2.65
CA LYS A 42 -1.00 -9.53 1.60
C LYS A 42 -2.33 -9.81 0.88
N LEU A 43 -2.59 -11.08 0.56
CA LEU A 43 -3.85 -11.48 -0.09
C LEU A 43 -5.05 -11.29 0.83
N ARG A 44 -4.93 -11.68 2.11
CA ARG A 44 -5.99 -11.52 3.10
C ARG A 44 -6.29 -10.05 3.39
N LEU A 45 -5.28 -9.21 3.53
CA LEU A 45 -5.44 -7.77 3.73
C LEU A 45 -6.24 -7.13 2.58
N SER A 46 -5.88 -7.43 1.32
CA SER A 46 -6.65 -6.95 0.16
C SER A 46 -8.11 -7.40 0.19
N LYS A 47 -8.40 -8.59 0.75
CA LYS A 47 -9.79 -9.06 0.93
C LYS A 47 -10.49 -8.43 2.13
N VAL A 48 -9.76 -8.09 3.19
CA VAL A 48 -10.28 -7.35 4.34
C VAL A 48 -10.70 -5.95 3.92
N GLU A 49 -9.86 -5.22 3.18
CA GLU A 49 -10.13 -3.83 2.76
C GLU A 49 -11.49 -3.67 2.06
N VAL A 50 -11.87 -4.64 1.21
CA VAL A 50 -13.16 -4.64 0.49
C VAL A 50 -14.36 -4.87 1.42
N LEU A 51 -14.17 -5.38 2.64
CA LEU A 51 -15.27 -5.60 3.59
C LEU A 51 -15.85 -4.30 4.14
N LEU A 52 -15.08 -3.20 4.17
CA LEU A 52 -15.56 -1.91 4.68
C LEU A 52 -16.68 -1.37 3.80
N ASP A 53 -16.42 -1.25 2.50
CA ASP A 53 -17.40 -0.76 1.52
C ASP A 53 -18.65 -1.65 1.51
N LYS A 54 -18.46 -2.98 1.51
CA LYS A 54 -19.57 -3.93 1.56
C LYS A 54 -20.40 -3.80 2.84
N PHE A 55 -19.76 -3.52 3.97
CA PHE A 55 -20.49 -3.29 5.21
C PHE A 55 -21.29 -1.99 5.14
N TYR A 56 -20.69 -0.90 4.65
CA TYR A 56 -21.37 0.39 4.50
C TYR A 56 -22.59 0.30 3.60
N GLU A 57 -22.48 -0.33 2.43
CA GLU A 57 -23.62 -0.56 1.53
C GLU A 57 -24.79 -1.23 2.26
N ILE A 58 -24.53 -2.34 2.95
CA ILE A 58 -25.56 -3.08 3.70
C ILE A 58 -26.11 -2.25 4.87
N GLN A 59 -25.23 -1.54 5.58
CA GLN A 59 -25.57 -0.77 6.77
C GLN A 59 -26.45 0.44 6.44
N ASP A 60 -26.12 1.16 5.36
CA ASP A 60 -26.91 2.28 4.84
C ASP A 60 -28.31 1.81 4.42
N GLU A 61 -28.41 0.64 3.76
CA GLU A 61 -29.69 0.03 3.41
C GLU A 61 -30.52 -0.33 4.65
N ILE A 62 -29.89 -0.86 5.70
CA ILE A 62 -30.57 -1.17 6.97
C ILE A 62 -31.07 0.13 7.61
N GLU A 63 -30.24 1.15 7.72
CA GLU A 63 -30.59 2.45 8.32
C GLU A 63 -31.75 3.14 7.59
N SER A 64 -31.84 2.97 6.27
CA SER A 64 -32.97 3.48 5.48
C SER A 64 -34.31 2.75 5.73
N LYS A 65 -34.27 1.53 6.29
CA LYS A 65 -35.43 0.64 6.44
C LYS A 65 -35.90 0.45 7.89
N VAL A 66 -35.11 0.86 8.88
CA VAL A 66 -35.46 0.75 10.31
C VAL A 66 -36.27 1.96 10.79
N GLU A 67 -36.94 1.80 11.94
CA GLU A 67 -37.63 2.90 12.61
C GLU A 67 -36.62 3.88 13.26
N GLU A 68 -37.01 5.14 13.45
CA GLU A 68 -36.14 6.20 14.00
C GLU A 68 -35.58 5.85 15.40
N ASN A 69 -36.37 5.15 16.22
CA ASN A 69 -35.95 4.67 17.54
C ASN A 69 -34.84 3.60 17.49
N GLN A 70 -34.59 2.98 16.33
CA GLN A 70 -33.56 1.96 16.12
C GLN A 70 -32.27 2.54 15.52
N LEU A 71 -32.30 3.77 15.00
CA LEU A 71 -31.13 4.39 14.34
C LEU A 71 -29.92 4.50 15.27
N GLY A 72 -30.13 4.83 16.55
CA GLY A 72 -29.03 4.87 17.53
C GLY A 72 -28.32 3.52 17.71
N ALA A 73 -29.07 2.41 17.62
CA ALA A 73 -28.48 1.07 17.68
C ALA A 73 -27.75 0.70 16.39
N GLN A 74 -28.20 1.21 15.24
CA GLN A 74 -27.52 1.01 13.96
C GLN A 74 -26.21 1.81 13.88
N GLU A 75 -26.20 3.05 14.38
CA GLU A 75 -24.99 3.86 14.48
C GLU A 75 -23.94 3.19 15.37
N GLN A 76 -24.36 2.66 16.52
CA GLN A 76 -23.43 1.92 17.40
C GLN A 76 -22.87 0.66 16.73
N GLU A 77 -23.67 -0.04 15.93
CA GLU A 77 -23.22 -1.20 15.17
C GLU A 77 -22.18 -0.81 14.09
N ARG A 78 -22.35 0.35 13.45
CA ARG A 78 -21.38 0.91 12.51
C ARG A 78 -20.05 1.20 13.20
N GLU A 79 -20.07 1.95 14.29
CA GLU A 79 -18.87 2.27 15.07
C GLU A 79 -18.14 0.98 15.51
N ASN A 80 -18.87 0.00 16.03
CA ASN A 80 -18.30 -1.27 16.47
C ASN A 80 -17.60 -2.02 15.32
N PHE A 81 -18.19 -2.01 14.14
CA PHE A 81 -17.57 -2.65 12.98
C PHE A 81 -16.33 -1.90 12.51
N GLU A 82 -16.38 -0.57 12.43
CA GLU A 82 -15.25 0.27 12.03
C GLU A 82 -14.05 0.08 12.96
N VAL A 83 -14.27 0.13 14.28
CA VAL A 83 -13.22 -0.11 15.27
C VAL A 83 -12.59 -1.49 15.06
N SER A 84 -13.42 -2.53 14.89
CA SER A 84 -12.91 -3.89 14.63
C SER A 84 -12.16 -3.97 13.30
N PHE A 85 -12.64 -3.28 12.26
CA PHE A 85 -12.04 -3.29 10.93
C PHE A 85 -10.67 -2.62 10.94
N TYR A 86 -10.59 -1.39 11.45
CA TYR A 86 -9.35 -0.62 11.49
C TYR A 86 -8.31 -1.28 12.39
N SER A 87 -8.72 -1.85 13.54
CA SER A 87 -7.83 -2.65 14.38
C SER A 87 -7.26 -3.83 13.59
N THR A 88 -8.11 -4.63 12.94
CA THR A 88 -7.65 -5.83 12.21
C THR A 88 -6.74 -5.43 11.03
N ALA A 89 -7.08 -4.39 10.29
CA ALA A 89 -6.27 -3.91 9.17
C ALA A 89 -4.90 -3.37 9.64
N ALA A 90 -4.88 -2.67 10.78
CA ALA A 90 -3.64 -2.21 11.40
C ALA A 90 -2.75 -3.40 11.81
N ASP A 91 -3.33 -4.46 12.40
CA ASP A 91 -2.58 -5.66 12.78
C ASP A 91 -1.93 -6.34 11.55
N PHE A 92 -2.64 -6.46 10.43
CA PHE A 92 -2.07 -6.95 9.17
C PHE A 92 -0.89 -6.08 8.71
N GLN A 93 -1.06 -4.76 8.71
CA GLN A 93 -0.03 -3.80 8.26
C GLN A 93 1.19 -3.82 9.17
N GLU A 94 1.00 -3.87 10.48
CA GLU A 94 2.07 -3.92 11.47
C GLU A 94 2.94 -5.17 11.26
N ILE A 95 2.31 -6.34 11.09
CA ILE A 95 3.02 -7.59 10.84
C ILE A 95 3.82 -7.49 9.53
N LEU A 96 3.19 -7.04 8.43
CA LEU A 96 3.87 -6.90 7.14
C LEU A 96 5.05 -5.92 7.19
N ASN A 97 4.89 -4.75 7.82
CA ASN A 97 5.93 -3.74 7.95
C ASN A 97 7.09 -4.21 8.84
N SER A 98 6.79 -4.98 9.89
CA SER A 98 7.82 -5.54 10.79
C SER A 98 8.76 -6.50 10.04
N ILE A 99 8.23 -7.25 9.07
CA ILE A 99 8.99 -8.18 8.24
C ILE A 99 9.86 -7.42 7.23
N GLU A 100 9.30 -6.40 6.57
CA GLU A 100 10.04 -5.56 5.64
C GLU A 100 11.23 -4.86 6.33
N THR A 101 11.03 -4.37 7.56
CA THR A 101 12.08 -3.72 8.35
C THR A 101 13.21 -4.68 8.76
N ARG A 102 12.88 -5.96 9.09
CA ARG A 102 13.90 -6.98 9.38
C ARG A 102 14.77 -7.29 8.16
N ASN A 103 14.16 -7.40 6.98
CA ASN A 103 14.88 -7.71 5.74
C ASN A 103 15.86 -6.61 5.33
N VAL A 104 15.50 -5.33 5.54
CA VAL A 104 16.39 -4.19 5.28
C VAL A 104 17.60 -4.20 6.22
N SER A 105 17.40 -4.57 7.50
CA SER A 105 18.46 -4.55 8.51
C SER A 105 19.48 -5.69 8.37
N GLN A 106 19.12 -6.81 7.72
CA GLN A 106 20.03 -7.94 7.48
C GLN A 106 20.92 -7.77 6.23
N ASN A 107 20.57 -6.88 5.30
CA ASN A 107 21.34 -6.66 4.07
C ASN A 107 22.55 -5.72 4.24
N ASP A 108 22.65 -4.98 5.35
CA ASP A 108 23.80 -4.11 5.64
C ASP A 108 24.97 -4.82 6.37
N SER A 109 24.87 -6.12 6.64
CA SER A 109 25.92 -6.85 7.40
C SER A 109 27.02 -7.47 6.54
N ASN A 110 26.97 -7.36 5.21
CA ASN A 110 27.92 -8.07 4.34
C ASN A 110 28.95 -7.12 3.69
N GLY A 111 29.87 -6.64 4.52
CA GLY A 111 31.19 -6.20 4.07
C GLY A 111 31.70 -4.93 4.72
N MET A 112 32.48 -5.05 5.80
CA MET A 112 33.77 -4.36 5.89
C MET A 112 34.60 -4.88 7.07
N VAL A 113 35.81 -5.33 6.75
CA VAL A 113 36.96 -5.51 7.63
C VAL A 113 37.28 -4.15 8.30
N PRO A 114 37.48 -4.02 9.63
CA PRO A 114 37.83 -2.74 10.20
C PRO A 114 39.31 -2.46 9.98
N THR A 115 39.62 -1.49 9.13
CA THR A 115 40.85 -0.68 9.27
C THR A 115 40.43 0.67 9.81
N GLU A 116 41.10 1.09 10.87
CA GLU A 116 40.84 2.29 11.66
C GLU A 116 40.95 3.57 10.81
N ASN A 117 39.95 4.45 10.86
CA ASN A 117 40.13 5.82 11.37
C ASN A 117 38.84 6.65 11.35
N VAL A 118 38.74 7.45 12.41
CA VAL A 118 37.61 8.23 12.87
C VAL A 118 37.33 9.43 11.96
N SER A 119 36.07 9.63 11.57
CA SER A 119 35.48 10.97 11.43
C SER A 119 33.97 10.90 11.63
N SER A 120 33.53 11.65 12.63
CA SER A 120 32.16 11.83 13.09
C SER A 120 31.23 12.33 11.98
N VAL A 121 30.26 11.52 11.57
CA VAL A 121 29.09 11.98 10.83
C VAL A 121 27.88 11.78 11.73
N VAL A 122 27.26 12.90 12.10
CA VAL A 122 25.99 12.95 12.85
C VAL A 122 24.95 12.13 12.08
N PRO A 123 24.24 11.17 12.69
CA PRO A 123 23.20 10.44 11.99
C PRO A 123 22.06 11.42 11.72
N GLN A 124 21.93 11.88 10.47
CA GLN A 124 20.74 12.58 10.02
C GLN A 124 19.56 11.63 10.22
N LYS A 125 18.55 12.06 10.97
CA LYS A 125 17.23 11.41 10.98
C LYS A 125 16.74 11.36 9.54
N ILE A 126 16.82 10.19 8.93
CA ILE A 126 16.17 9.92 7.65
C ILE A 126 14.68 9.92 7.94
N VAL A 127 14.03 11.05 7.69
CA VAL A 127 12.58 11.14 7.61
C VAL A 127 12.18 10.30 6.41
N GLN A 128 11.74 9.07 6.64
CA GLN A 128 11.15 8.21 5.61
C GLN A 128 9.86 8.91 5.13
N LEU A 129 9.98 9.61 4.00
CA LEU A 129 8.87 10.25 3.32
C LEU A 129 7.94 9.15 2.76
N PRO A 130 6.61 9.36 2.76
CA PRO A 130 5.66 8.45 2.13
C PRO A 130 6.11 8.09 0.70
N ALA A 131 5.96 6.83 0.30
CA ALA A 131 6.38 6.33 -1.02
C ALA A 131 5.94 7.30 -2.12
N LEU A 132 6.92 7.99 -2.70
CA LEU A 132 6.68 9.07 -3.63
C LEU A 132 6.07 8.49 -4.91
N LYS A 133 4.79 8.77 -5.15
CA LYS A 133 4.15 8.41 -6.43
C LYS A 133 4.86 9.20 -7.52
N LEU A 134 5.51 8.50 -8.45
CA LEU A 134 6.18 9.15 -9.55
C LEU A 134 5.18 9.96 -10.38
N PRO A 135 5.55 11.18 -10.79
CA PRO A 135 4.69 11.99 -11.64
C PRO A 135 4.44 11.24 -12.95
N THR A 136 3.22 11.33 -13.46
CA THR A 136 2.80 10.71 -14.72
C THR A 136 2.60 11.80 -15.77
N PHE A 137 3.09 11.60 -16.98
CA PHE A 137 2.96 12.57 -18.08
C PHE A 137 2.25 11.96 -19.29
N SER A 138 1.19 12.62 -19.74
CA SER A 138 0.34 12.19 -20.86
C SER A 138 0.53 13.02 -22.14
N GLY A 139 1.53 13.90 -22.21
CA GLY A 139 1.81 14.71 -23.41
C GLY A 139 1.26 16.14 -23.40
N ARG A 140 0.66 16.58 -22.29
CA ARG A 140 0.17 17.96 -22.16
C ARG A 140 1.33 18.93 -21.98
N TYR A 141 1.48 19.89 -22.89
CA TYR A 141 2.56 20.89 -22.84
C TYR A 141 2.61 21.66 -21.50
N ASP A 142 1.45 22.01 -20.94
CA ASP A 142 1.35 22.74 -19.67
C ASP A 142 1.90 21.97 -18.47
N ALA A 143 1.91 20.63 -18.54
CA ALA A 143 2.41 19.75 -17.47
C ALA A 143 3.87 19.30 -17.71
N TRP A 144 4.48 19.69 -18.83
CA TRP A 144 5.81 19.22 -19.22
C TRP A 144 6.91 19.75 -18.29
N VAL A 145 6.86 21.04 -17.96
CA VAL A 145 7.88 21.68 -17.11
C VAL A 145 7.89 21.05 -15.71
N GLU A 146 6.70 20.89 -15.13
CA GLU A 146 6.52 20.27 -13.81
C GLU A 146 6.97 18.81 -13.80
N PHE A 147 6.57 18.03 -14.81
CA PHE A 147 7.00 16.64 -14.95
C PHE A 147 8.52 16.52 -15.10
N ARG A 148 9.12 17.31 -15.98
CA ARG A 148 10.56 17.28 -16.24
C ARG A 148 11.35 17.58 -14.98
N ASP A 149 10.99 18.64 -14.27
CA ASP A 149 11.74 19.09 -13.09
C ASP A 149 11.61 18.08 -11.94
N ALA A 150 10.41 17.51 -11.74
CA ALA A 150 10.19 16.45 -10.77
C ALA A 150 10.93 15.15 -11.16
N PHE A 151 10.81 14.69 -12.40
CA PHE A 151 11.50 13.47 -12.87
C PHE A 151 13.02 13.61 -12.80
N LYS A 152 13.54 14.81 -13.09
CA LYS A 152 14.98 15.09 -13.01
C LYS A 152 15.50 14.97 -11.58
N ALA A 153 14.84 15.63 -10.62
CA ALA A 153 15.25 15.61 -9.21
C ALA A 153 15.12 14.22 -8.57
N LEU A 154 14.14 13.43 -9.00
CA LEU A 154 13.81 12.14 -8.36
C LEU A 154 14.53 10.95 -8.96
N ILE A 155 14.70 10.94 -10.29
CA ILE A 155 15.20 9.79 -11.04
C ILE A 155 16.51 10.11 -11.76
N HIS A 156 16.59 11.21 -12.51
CA HIS A 156 17.76 11.51 -13.35
C HIS A 156 19.03 11.79 -12.52
N GLU A 157 18.91 12.62 -11.47
CA GLU A 157 20.03 13.02 -10.61
C GLU A 157 20.36 11.97 -9.52
N ASN A 158 19.56 10.89 -9.43
CA ASN A 158 19.82 9.80 -8.50
C ASN A 158 20.99 8.93 -9.00
N SER A 159 22.13 9.01 -8.31
CA SER A 159 23.34 8.25 -8.61
C SER A 159 23.26 6.77 -8.23
N GLY A 160 22.23 6.36 -7.47
CA GLY A 160 21.96 4.96 -7.11
C GLY A 160 21.18 4.19 -8.18
N LEU A 161 20.72 4.85 -9.25
CA LEU A 161 20.01 4.21 -10.37
C LEU A 161 20.91 4.11 -11.60
N THR A 162 20.94 2.93 -12.22
CA THR A 162 21.57 2.72 -13.54
C THR A 162 20.76 3.41 -14.63
N ASN A 163 21.37 3.76 -15.77
CA ASN A 163 20.63 4.46 -16.84
C ASN A 163 19.48 3.60 -17.38
N VAL A 164 19.65 2.27 -17.42
CA VAL A 164 18.59 1.31 -17.79
C VAL A 164 17.39 1.41 -16.82
N GLN A 165 17.64 1.48 -15.52
CA GLN A 165 16.58 1.67 -14.52
C GLN A 165 15.89 3.03 -14.69
N LYS A 166 16.67 4.09 -14.92
CA LYS A 166 16.12 5.44 -15.18
C LYS A 166 15.23 5.46 -16.42
N PHE A 167 15.63 4.77 -17.49
CA PHE A 167 14.82 4.63 -18.72
C PHE A 167 13.54 3.83 -18.46
N TYR A 168 13.62 2.78 -17.64
CA TYR A 168 12.43 2.02 -17.22
C TYR A 168 11.43 2.88 -16.47
N TYR A 169 11.90 3.70 -15.53
CA TYR A 169 11.07 4.65 -14.80
C TYR A 169 10.46 5.69 -15.73
N LEU A 170 11.25 6.24 -16.67
CA LEU A 170 10.77 7.19 -17.67
C LEU A 170 9.62 6.59 -18.47
N ARG A 171 9.79 5.37 -18.99
CA ARG A 171 8.76 4.66 -19.75
C ARG A 171 7.51 4.39 -18.90
N SER A 172 7.67 4.01 -17.64
CA SER A 172 6.53 3.76 -16.74
C SER A 172 5.76 5.02 -16.33
N SER A 173 6.43 6.18 -16.38
CA SER A 173 5.87 7.49 -16.05
C SER A 173 5.17 8.16 -17.23
N LEU A 174 5.26 7.60 -18.44
CA LEU A 174 4.61 8.15 -19.64
C LEU A 174 3.30 7.40 -19.92
N LYS A 175 2.29 8.14 -20.39
CA LYS A 175 0.99 7.60 -20.80
C LYS A 175 0.57 8.16 -22.16
N ASP A 176 -0.37 7.46 -22.78
CA ASP A 176 -1.05 7.87 -24.02
C ASP A 176 -0.06 8.24 -25.13
N ASP A 177 -0.22 9.40 -25.76
CA ASP A 177 0.56 9.84 -26.91
C ASP A 177 2.06 9.97 -26.63
N SER A 178 2.45 10.26 -25.39
CA SER A 178 3.87 10.35 -25.01
C SER A 178 4.53 8.99 -24.86
N LEU A 179 3.78 7.97 -24.43
CA LEU A 179 4.27 6.59 -24.37
C LEU A 179 4.47 6.06 -25.80
N ASN A 180 3.51 6.31 -26.69
CA ASN A 180 3.55 5.85 -28.09
C ASN A 180 4.74 6.43 -28.86
N LEU A 181 5.19 7.65 -28.54
CA LEU A 181 6.32 8.31 -29.20
C LEU A 181 7.67 7.65 -28.88
N ILE A 182 7.82 7.11 -27.68
CA ILE A 182 9.08 6.49 -27.22
C ILE A 182 9.05 4.97 -27.26
N GLU A 183 7.90 4.36 -27.60
CA GLU A 183 7.71 2.91 -27.61
C GLU A 183 8.62 2.20 -28.62
N SER A 184 8.98 2.89 -29.72
CA SER A 184 9.90 2.39 -30.74
C SER A 184 11.37 2.49 -30.36
N ILE A 185 11.72 3.15 -29.24
CA ILE A 185 13.11 3.30 -28.79
C ILE A 185 13.43 2.12 -27.85
N PRO A 186 14.42 1.28 -28.18
CA PRO A 186 14.80 0.18 -27.30
C PRO A 186 15.38 0.72 -26.00
N VAL A 187 14.97 0.10 -24.89
CA VAL A 187 15.49 0.40 -23.55
C VAL A 187 16.94 -0.09 -23.49
N SER A 188 17.90 0.83 -23.60
CA SER A 188 19.33 0.52 -23.55
C SER A 188 20.08 1.60 -22.77
N ASP A 189 21.25 1.26 -22.24
CA ASP A 189 22.09 2.19 -21.46
C ASP A 189 22.52 3.40 -22.31
N SER A 190 22.78 3.17 -23.59
CA SER A 190 23.14 4.20 -24.58
C SER A 190 21.98 5.15 -24.88
N ASN A 191 20.75 4.63 -24.97
CA ASN A 191 19.58 5.40 -25.41
C ASN A 191 18.98 6.33 -24.33
N TYR A 192 19.55 6.37 -23.12
CA TYR A 192 19.14 7.30 -22.06
C TYR A 192 19.98 8.58 -22.00
N GLN A 193 21.21 8.55 -22.54
CA GLN A 193 22.16 9.67 -22.46
C GLN A 193 22.20 10.54 -23.74
N ASP A 194 21.64 10.06 -24.84
CA ASP A 194 21.43 10.83 -26.08
C ASP A 194 20.24 11.79 -25.95
#